data_AF-A0A7S1SMT8-F1
#
_entry.id   AF-A0A7S1SMT8-F1
#
_cell.length_a   1.000
_cell.length_b   1.000
_cell.length_c   1.000
_cell.angle_alpha   90.00
_cell.angle_beta   90.00
_cell.angle_gamma   90.00
#
_symmetry.space_group_name_H-M   'P 1'
#
loop_
_entity.id
_entity.type
_entity.pdbx_description
1 polymer ?
#
loop_
_entity_poly.entity_id
_entity_poly.type
_entity_poly.pdbx_seq_one_letter_code
_entity_poly.pdbx_strand_id
1 'polypeptide(L)'
;KENEMSHRVYLWLMQAEPFDVVHFSDVDGVGYWTLKAKYQGLAFQRMTTVVHMLAPHLWRKVGGLESLDNVRDLMVDFMQRESVRQADLVVAPSQFILNWAVDNGWEG
;
A
#
# COMPACT_ATOMS: atom_id res chain seq x y z
N LYS A 1 -6.96 -4.22 -12.87
CA LYS A 1 -7.70 -2.93 -12.71
C LYS A 1 -7.08 -2.07 -11.59
N GLU A 2 -6.48 -2.72 -10.59
CA GLU A 2 -5.91 -2.18 -9.36
C GLU A 2 -4.64 -1.38 -9.64
N ASN A 3 -3.71 -1.97 -10.40
CA ASN A 3 -2.53 -1.29 -10.92
C ASN A 3 -2.90 0.03 -11.65
N GLU A 4 -3.91 -0.01 -12.51
CA GLU A 4 -4.41 1.19 -13.19
C GLU A 4 -5.04 2.21 -12.24
N MET A 5 -5.79 1.76 -11.23
CA MET A 5 -6.36 2.66 -10.22
C MET A 5 -5.25 3.35 -9.43
N SER A 6 -4.24 2.61 -8.98
CA SER A 6 -3.08 3.20 -8.28
C SER A 6 -2.36 4.21 -9.16
N HIS A 7 -2.19 3.90 -10.45
CA HIS A 7 -1.56 4.81 -11.40
C HIS A 7 -2.42 6.07 -11.63
N ARG A 8 -3.74 5.93 -11.72
CA ARG A 8 -4.67 7.08 -11.81
C ARG A 8 -4.58 7.99 -10.59
N VAL A 9 -4.47 7.42 -9.38
CA VAL A 9 -4.29 8.20 -8.15
C VAL A 9 -2.97 8.98 -8.17
N TYR A 10 -1.88 8.33 -8.60
CA TYR A 10 -0.59 8.99 -8.82
C TYR A 10 -0.72 10.18 -9.79
N LEU A 11 -1.30 9.97 -10.98
CA LEU A 11 -1.48 11.01 -11.99
C LEU A 11 -2.35 12.16 -11.49
N TRP A 12 -3.37 11.86 -10.70
CA TRP A 12 -4.22 12.89 -10.10
C TRP A 12 -3.45 13.73 -9.07
N LEU A 13 -2.69 13.11 -8.18
CA LEU A 13 -1.87 13.82 -7.19
C LEU A 13 -0.78 14.68 -7.85
N MET A 14 -0.25 14.28 -9.02
CA MET A 14 0.69 15.10 -9.79
C MET A 14 0.08 16.41 -10.31
N GLN A 15 -1.24 16.48 -10.46
CA GLN A 15 -1.97 17.64 -10.98
C GLN A 15 -2.68 18.43 -9.88
N ALA A 16 -2.86 17.83 -8.70
CA ALA A 16 -3.49 18.47 -7.57
C ALA A 16 -2.57 19.54 -6.94
N GLU A 17 -3.18 20.48 -6.21
CA GLU A 17 -2.43 21.33 -5.30
C GLU A 17 -1.69 20.46 -4.26
N PRO A 18 -0.48 20.84 -3.81
CA PRO A 18 0.31 20.04 -2.88
C PRO A 18 -0.42 19.81 -1.54
N PHE A 19 -0.40 18.56 -1.07
CA PHE A 19 -0.87 18.19 0.26
C PHE A 19 0.31 17.99 1.22
N ASP A 20 0.13 18.39 2.48
CA ASP A 20 1.13 18.14 3.53
C ASP A 20 1.12 16.68 3.98
N VAL A 21 -0.06 16.05 4.03
CA VAL A 21 -0.25 14.66 4.47
C VAL A 21 -1.30 13.97 3.60
N VAL A 22 -1.01 12.76 3.14
CA VAL A 22 -1.96 11.92 2.37
C VAL A 22 -2.04 10.53 3.00
N HIS A 23 -3.28 10.09 3.20
CA HIS A 23 -3.61 8.79 3.78
C HIS A 23 -4.06 7.84 2.66
N PHE A 24 -3.41 6.68 2.55
CA PHE A 24 -3.77 5.61 1.63
C PHE A 24 -4.32 4.43 2.42
N SER A 25 -5.41 3.84 1.93
CA SER A 25 -5.82 2.51 2.36
C SER A 25 -4.93 1.45 1.71
N ASP A 26 -4.66 0.35 2.41
CA ASP A 26 -4.04 -0.84 1.84
C ASP A 26 -4.88 -1.52 0.75
N VAL A 27 -6.18 -1.23 0.63
CA VAL A 27 -7.07 -1.84 -0.35
C VAL A 27 -6.47 -1.79 -1.75
N ASP A 28 -6.25 -2.99 -2.30
CA ASP A 28 -5.74 -3.23 -3.66
C ASP A 28 -4.42 -2.51 -4.01
N GLY A 29 -3.67 -2.06 -3.00
CA GLY A 29 -2.41 -1.33 -3.20
C GLY A 29 -2.59 0.03 -3.88
N VAL A 30 -3.71 0.72 -3.64
CA VAL A 30 -4.06 1.98 -4.33
C VAL A 30 -2.97 3.06 -4.22
N GLY A 31 -2.22 3.10 -3.11
CA GLY A 31 -1.11 4.06 -2.92
C GLY A 31 0.19 3.73 -3.66
N TYR A 32 0.31 2.54 -4.26
CA TYR A 32 1.58 1.97 -4.71
C TYR A 32 2.41 2.91 -5.60
N TRP A 33 1.87 3.44 -6.70
CA TRP A 33 2.65 4.29 -7.61
C TRP A 33 3.07 5.62 -6.99
N THR A 34 2.22 6.21 -6.15
CA THR A 34 2.55 7.44 -5.42
C THR A 34 3.68 7.21 -4.43
N LEU A 35 3.58 6.15 -3.63
CA LEU A 35 4.62 5.76 -2.67
C LEU A 35 5.92 5.40 -3.38
N LYS A 36 5.85 4.70 -4.52
CA LYS A 36 7.00 4.36 -5.35
C LYS A 36 7.73 5.58 -5.89
N ALA A 37 6.97 6.54 -6.42
CA ALA A 37 7.54 7.79 -6.92
C ALA A 37 8.22 8.58 -5.81
N LYS A 38 7.64 8.60 -4.60
CA LYS A 38 8.26 9.21 -3.42
C LYS A 38 9.54 8.47 -3.00
N TYR A 39 9.47 7.16 -2.81
CA TYR A 39 10.60 6.34 -2.39
C TYR A 39 11.80 6.45 -3.35
N GLN A 40 11.55 6.62 -4.65
CA GLN A 40 12.58 6.79 -5.68
C GLN A 40 13.10 8.23 -5.83
N GLY A 41 12.62 9.18 -5.04
CA GLY A 41 13.06 10.59 -5.15
C GLY A 41 12.43 11.36 -6.32
N LEU A 42 11.43 10.81 -7.00
CA LEU A 42 10.88 11.37 -8.24
C LEU A 42 9.80 12.43 -7.99
N ALA A 43 9.00 12.27 -6.93
CA ALA A 43 7.91 13.18 -6.59
C ALA A 43 7.62 13.17 -5.08
N PHE A 44 6.75 14.09 -4.62
CA PHE A 44 6.13 14.08 -3.28
C PHE A 44 7.07 14.08 -2.05
N GLN A 45 8.33 14.50 -2.18
CA GLN A 45 9.29 14.47 -1.07
C GLN A 45 8.86 15.27 0.17
N ARG A 46 8.04 16.31 -0.01
CA ARG A 46 7.52 17.15 1.08
C ARG A 46 6.21 16.64 1.68
N MET A 47 5.53 15.70 1.02
CA MET A 47 4.23 15.18 1.43
C MET A 47 4.43 13.98 2.34
N THR A 48 3.88 14.00 3.54
CA THR A 48 3.89 12.84 4.45
C THR A 48 2.91 11.79 3.95
N THR A 49 3.37 10.54 3.77
CA THR A 49 2.54 9.43 3.32
C THR A 49 2.23 8.48 4.47
N VAL A 50 0.93 8.21 4.66
CA VAL A 50 0.43 7.30 5.69
C VAL A 50 -0.29 6.13 5.03
N VAL A 51 0.10 4.90 5.32
CA VAL A 51 -0.63 3.70 4.87
C VAL A 51 -1.44 3.11 6.01
N HIS A 52 -2.73 2.93 5.78
CA HIS A 52 -3.68 2.29 6.68
C HIS A 52 -3.75 0.81 6.33
N MET A 53 -3.07 -0.03 7.11
CA MET A 53 -3.07 -1.47 6.96
C MET A 53 -4.23 -2.06 7.75
N LEU A 54 -5.33 -2.35 7.05
CA LEU A 54 -6.60 -2.76 7.65
C LEU A 54 -6.83 -4.26 7.50
N ALA A 55 -6.70 -4.76 6.27
CA ALA A 55 -6.95 -6.15 5.92
C ALA A 55 -6.20 -6.51 4.62
N PRO A 56 -4.87 -6.69 4.69
CA PRO A 56 -4.04 -7.03 3.55
C PRO A 56 -4.60 -8.22 2.76
N HIS A 57 -4.40 -8.22 1.46
CA HIS A 57 -4.96 -9.20 0.54
C HIS A 57 -4.56 -10.63 0.93
N LEU A 58 -3.28 -10.83 1.24
CA LEU A 58 -2.76 -12.11 1.70
C LEU A 58 -3.37 -12.55 3.03
N TRP A 59 -3.49 -11.64 4.02
CA TRP A 59 -4.14 -11.94 5.31
C TRP A 59 -5.56 -12.45 5.09
N ARG A 60 -6.35 -11.76 4.25
CA ARG A 60 -7.73 -12.16 3.93
C ARG A 60 -7.79 -13.52 3.27
N LYS A 61 -6.98 -13.78 2.24
CA LYS A 61 -7.04 -15.06 1.52
C LYS A 61 -6.63 -16.23 2.41
N VAL A 62 -5.50 -16.11 3.12
CA VAL A 62 -5.03 -17.17 4.03
C VAL A 62 -6.04 -17.42 5.15
N GLY A 63 -6.57 -16.36 5.77
CA GLY A 63 -7.61 -16.46 6.80
C GLY A 63 -8.93 -17.05 6.29
N GLY A 64 -9.24 -16.82 5.01
CA GLY A 64 -10.41 -17.38 4.32
C GLY A 64 -10.22 -18.79 3.76
N LEU A 65 -9.03 -19.40 3.94
CA LEU A 65 -8.66 -20.68 3.32
C LEU A 65 -8.71 -20.65 1.78
N GLU A 66 -8.48 -19.47 1.21
CA GLU A 66 -8.42 -19.25 -0.24
C GLU A 66 -6.99 -19.39 -0.76
N SER A 67 -6.84 -19.94 -1.97
CA SER A 67 -5.53 -20.04 -2.64
C SER A 67 -5.16 -18.71 -3.31
N LEU A 68 -3.86 -18.41 -3.41
CA LEU A 68 -3.33 -17.41 -4.34
C LEU A 68 -3.23 -18.07 -5.71
N ASP A 69 -4.31 -18.03 -6.47
CA ASP A 69 -4.50 -18.87 -7.66
C ASP A 69 -4.36 -18.11 -8.98
N ASN A 70 -4.10 -16.81 -8.90
CA ASN A 70 -3.97 -15.96 -10.08
C ASN A 70 -2.89 -14.88 -9.91
N VAL A 71 -2.40 -14.38 -11.05
CA VAL A 71 -1.35 -13.34 -11.10
C VAL A 71 -1.78 -12.05 -10.41
N ARG A 72 -3.08 -11.73 -10.40
CA ARG A 72 -3.59 -10.52 -9.75
C ARG A 72 -3.41 -10.61 -8.24
N ASP A 73 -3.58 -11.77 -7.62
CA ASP A 73 -3.35 -11.93 -6.18
C ASP A 73 -1.88 -11.60 -5.82
N LEU A 74 -0.94 -12.14 -6.60
CA LEU A 74 0.49 -11.87 -6.41
C LEU A 74 0.84 -10.40 -6.63
N MET A 75 0.26 -9.79 -7.68
CA MET A 75 0.44 -8.38 -7.98
C MET A 75 -0.09 -7.49 -6.86
N VAL A 76 -1.30 -7.76 -6.35
CA VAL A 76 -1.90 -6.97 -5.27
C VAL A 76 -1.12 -7.13 -3.97
N ASP A 77 -0.75 -8.36 -3.59
CA ASP A 77 0.07 -8.59 -2.40
C ASP A 77 1.41 -7.84 -2.48
N PHE A 78 2.10 -7.92 -3.62
CA PHE A 78 3.34 -7.18 -3.85
C PHE A 78 3.14 -5.67 -3.73
N MET A 79 2.10 -5.13 -4.37
CA MET A 79 1.79 -3.70 -4.31
C MET A 79 1.50 -3.23 -2.89
N GLN A 80 0.80 -4.04 -2.09
CA GLN A 80 0.50 -3.72 -0.69
C GLN A 80 1.77 -3.76 0.17
N ARG A 81 2.58 -4.82 0.07
CA ARG A 81 3.87 -4.94 0.77
C ARG A 81 4.77 -3.75 0.49
N GLU A 82 4.95 -3.42 -0.79
CA GLU A 82 5.78 -2.30 -1.18
C GLU A 82 5.18 -0.95 -0.74
N SER A 83 3.86 -0.82 -0.70
CA SER A 83 3.22 0.39 -0.17
C SER A 83 3.52 0.57 1.31
N VAL A 84 3.41 -0.50 2.11
CA VAL A 84 3.75 -0.48 3.55
C VAL A 84 5.23 -0.15 3.75
N ARG A 85 6.13 -0.85 3.05
CA ARG A 85 7.58 -0.66 3.16
C ARG A 85 8.06 0.74 2.80
N GLN A 86 7.35 1.42 1.90
CA GLN A 86 7.75 2.72 1.34
C GLN A 86 7.02 3.92 1.97
N ALA A 87 6.04 3.68 2.85
CA ALA A 87 5.33 4.76 3.54
C ALA A 87 6.21 5.41 4.60
N ASP A 88 5.99 6.70 4.88
CA ASP A 88 6.64 7.34 6.04
C ASP A 88 6.06 6.80 7.36
N LEU A 89 4.76 6.52 7.35
CA LEU A 89 4.02 6.02 8.50
C LEU A 89 3.09 4.89 8.08
N VAL A 90 3.02 3.86 8.92
CA VAL A 90 2.05 2.77 8.80
C VAL A 90 1.19 2.75 10.05
N VAL A 91 -0.12 2.75 9.86
CA VAL A 91 -1.11 2.65 10.95
C VAL A 91 -2.04 1.48 10.72
N ALA A 92 -2.48 0.85 11.80
CA ALA A 92 -3.35 -0.31 11.77
C ALA A 92 -4.43 -0.18 12.86
N PRO A 93 -5.58 -0.85 12.72
CA PRO A 93 -6.65 -0.78 13.72
C PRO A 93 -6.29 -1.51 15.01
N SER A 94 -5.25 -2.35 14.99
CA SER A 94 -4.75 -3.06 16.17
C SER A 94 -3.29 -3.49 15.96
N GLN A 95 -2.59 -3.72 17.07
CA GLN A 95 -1.23 -4.31 17.06
C GLN A 95 -1.19 -5.70 16.42
N PHE A 96 -2.31 -6.44 16.46
CA PHE A 96 -2.41 -7.77 15.85
C PHE A 96 -2.09 -7.75 14.35
N ILE A 97 -2.65 -6.78 13.60
CA ILE A 97 -2.42 -6.69 12.15
C ILE A 97 -0.96 -6.35 11.84
N LEU A 98 -0.35 -5.45 12.63
CA LEU A 98 1.07 -5.14 12.51
C LEU A 98 1.95 -6.38 12.76
N ASN A 99 1.68 -7.10 13.84
CA ASN A 99 2.43 -8.32 14.18
C ASN A 99 2.27 -9.38 13.10
N TRP A 100 1.06 -9.56 12.56
CA TRP A 100 0.84 -10.50 11.46
C TRP A 100 1.72 -10.16 10.25
N ALA A 101 1.85 -8.88 9.89
CA ALA A 101 2.69 -8.48 8.76
C ALA A 101 4.17 -8.82 9.03
N VAL A 102 4.67 -8.52 10.23
CA VAL A 102 6.04 -8.88 10.65
C VAL A 102 6.26 -10.40 10.60
N ASP A 103 5.34 -11.18 11.17
CA ASP A 103 5.39 -12.66 11.18
C ASP A 103 5.35 -13.25 9.76
N ASN A 104 4.81 -12.52 8.79
CA ASN A 104 4.74 -12.90 7.37
C ASN A 104 5.84 -12.25 6.51
N GLY A 105 6.89 -11.72 7.15
CA GLY A 105 8.09 -11.19 6.50
C GLY A 105 7.85 -9.90 5.72
N TRP A 106 6.90 -9.06 6.15
CA TRP A 106 6.77 -7.71 5.62
C TRP A 106 7.85 -6.83 6.26
N GLU A 107 8.47 -5.99 5.46
CA GLU A 107 9.49 -5.02 5.89
C GLU A 107 8.90 -3.61 5.91
N GLY A 108 9.29 -2.78 6.87
CA GLY A 108 8.79 -1.42 7.05
C GLY A 108 8.86 -0.96 8.50
#